data_AF-A0A7C9E692-F1
#
_entry.id   AF-A0A7C9E692-F1
#
_cell.length_a   1.000
_cell.length_b   1.000
_cell.length_c   1.000
_cell.angle_alpha   90.00
_cell.angle_beta   90.00
_cell.angle_gamma   90.00
#
_symmetry.space_group_name_H-M   'P 1'
#
loop_
_entity.id
_entity.type
_entity.pdbx_description
1 polymer ?
#
loop_
_entity_poly.entity_id
_entity_poly.type
_entity_poly.pdbx_seq_one_letter_code
_entity_poly.pdbx_strand_id
1 'polypeptide(L)'
;MAISMFLIVYSISSPLDEDFSHNLSILGTLGYIYSFAIGAGPVTGIIIPELSSSRMRGKIMSFSFSVHWVCNFLVGLFFLELVKTFGVAPIYMGFGGVSLLSAIFAYSFIVETKGRSLEEIEMSLRSQPPAGDN
;
A
#
# COMPACT_ATOMS: atom_id res chain seq x y z
N MET A 1 -7.97 2.86 -0.51
CA MET A 1 -7.38 2.17 0.66
C MET A 1 -7.37 3.06 1.90
N ALA A 2 -6.53 4.09 2.00
CA ALA A 2 -6.46 4.96 3.19
C ALA A 2 -7.83 5.55 3.60
N ILE A 3 -8.57 6.15 2.65
CA ILE A 3 -9.91 6.69 2.89
C ILE A 3 -10.86 5.62 3.43
N SER A 4 -10.82 4.42 2.85
CA SER A 4 -11.64 3.27 3.26
C SER A 4 -11.33 2.84 4.69
N MET A 5 -10.05 2.85 5.09
CA MET A 5 -9.63 2.53 6.46
C MET A 5 -10.06 3.60 7.46
N PHE A 6 -9.96 4.89 7.10
CA PHE A 6 -10.49 5.97 7.95
C PHE A 6 -12.02 5.95 8.05
N LEU A 7 -12.72 5.51 7.01
CA LEU A 7 -14.16 5.33 7.04
C LEU A 7 -14.58 4.23 8.03
N ILE A 8 -13.85 3.10 8.05
CA ILE A 8 -14.06 2.01 9.03
C ILE A 8 -13.81 2.53 10.45
N VAL A 9 -12.73 3.28 10.67
CA VAL A 9 -12.42 3.89 11.99
C VAL A 9 -13.52 4.85 12.43
N TYR A 10 -14.00 5.71 11.52
CA TYR A 10 -15.09 6.64 11.78
C TYR A 10 -16.38 5.92 12.16
N SER A 11 -16.70 4.83 11.47
CA SER A 11 -17.85 3.98 11.74
C SER A 11 -17.82 3.41 13.17
N ILE A 12 -16.65 2.93 13.60
CA ILE A 12 -16.48 2.26 14.90
C ILE A 12 -16.40 3.28 16.05
N SER A 13 -15.89 4.49 15.79
CA SER A 13 -15.61 5.48 16.84
C SER A 13 -16.76 6.47 17.09
N SER A 14 -17.68 6.60 16.13
CA SER A 14 -18.77 7.58 16.22
C SER A 14 -20.03 6.95 16.84
N PRO A 15 -20.78 7.70 17.68
CA PRO A 15 -22.05 7.23 18.25
C PRO A 15 -23.17 7.30 17.21
N LEU A 16 -23.09 6.44 16.20
CA LEU A 16 -24.11 6.26 15.16
C LEU A 16 -25.03 5.10 15.55
N ASP A 17 -26.24 5.06 14.95
CA ASP A 17 -27.12 3.89 15.07
C ASP A 17 -26.38 2.61 14.64
N GLU A 18 -26.59 1.51 15.36
CA GLU A 18 -25.84 0.25 15.16
C GLU A 18 -25.94 -0.24 13.71
N ASP A 19 -27.13 -0.19 13.11
CA ASP A 19 -27.37 -0.58 11.72
C ASP A 19 -26.58 0.28 10.73
N PHE A 20 -26.49 1.58 11.00
CA PHE A 20 -25.76 2.50 10.13
C PHE A 20 -24.25 2.29 10.23
N SER A 21 -23.73 2.05 11.44
CA SER A 21 -22.32 1.72 11.65
C SER A 21 -21.93 0.38 10.98
N HIS A 22 -22.76 -0.66 11.11
CA HIS A 22 -22.47 -1.93 10.44
C HIS A 22 -22.40 -1.79 8.92
N ASN A 23 -23.39 -1.11 8.33
CA ASN A 23 -23.42 -0.87 6.88
C ASN A 23 -22.21 -0.04 6.41
N LEU A 24 -21.82 0.99 7.16
CA LEU A 24 -20.67 1.84 6.82
C LEU A 24 -19.35 1.08 6.92
N SER A 25 -19.19 0.20 7.91
CA SER A 25 -18.02 -0.68 8.05
C SER A 25 -17.90 -1.68 6.89
N ILE A 26 -19.02 -2.24 6.44
CA ILE A 26 -19.07 -3.13 5.27
C ILE A 26 -18.66 -2.36 4.01
N LEU A 27 -19.24 -1.17 3.78
CA LEU A 27 -18.89 -0.32 2.64
C LEU A 27 -17.41 0.06 2.65
N GLY A 28 -16.87 0.42 3.82
CA GLY A 28 -15.44 0.69 3.99
C GLY A 28 -14.58 -0.53 3.64
N THR A 29 -14.96 -1.72 4.09
CA THR A 29 -14.24 -2.96 3.81
C THR A 29 -14.27 -3.30 2.31
N LEU A 30 -15.42 -3.21 1.67
CA LEU A 30 -15.56 -3.44 0.23
C LEU A 30 -14.78 -2.41 -0.59
N GLY A 31 -14.84 -1.13 -0.20
CA GLY A 31 -14.06 -0.07 -0.82
C GLY A 31 -12.55 -0.29 -0.69
N TYR A 32 -12.09 -0.79 0.47
CA TYR A 32 -10.70 -1.20 0.65
C TYR A 32 -10.32 -2.31 -0.34
N ILE A 33 -11.07 -3.41 -0.37
CA ILE A 33 -10.83 -4.55 -1.25
C ILE A 33 -10.80 -4.12 -2.72
N TYR A 34 -11.81 -3.35 -3.15
CA TYR A 34 -11.89 -2.85 -4.52
C TYR A 34 -10.67 -2.00 -4.89
N SER A 35 -10.30 -1.04 -4.04
CA SER A 35 -9.16 -0.17 -4.32
C SER A 35 -7.81 -0.90 -4.30
N PHE A 36 -7.68 -1.95 -3.48
CA PHE A 36 -6.50 -2.82 -3.51
C PHE A 36 -6.45 -3.63 -4.82
N ALA A 37 -7.58 -4.20 -5.22
CA ALA A 37 -7.68 -5.07 -6.41
C ALA A 37 -7.34 -4.36 -7.72
N ILE A 38 -7.68 -3.07 -7.86
CA ILE A 38 -7.35 -2.29 -9.08
C ILE A 38 -5.99 -1.59 -8.99
N GLY A 39 -5.45 -1.41 -7.79
CA GLY A 39 -4.26 -0.61 -7.52
C GLY A 39 -3.12 -1.46 -6.99
N ALA A 40 -2.88 -1.36 -5.68
CA ALA A 40 -1.68 -1.91 -5.05
C ALA A 40 -1.48 -3.42 -5.25
N GLY A 41 -2.54 -4.20 -5.48
CA GLY A 41 -2.43 -5.62 -5.80
C GLY A 41 -1.69 -5.87 -7.12
N PRO A 42 -2.33 -5.63 -8.28
CA PRO A 42 -1.71 -5.90 -9.58
C PRO A 42 -0.59 -4.92 -9.94
N VAL A 43 -0.72 -3.64 -9.60
CA VAL A 43 0.20 -2.59 -10.08
C VAL A 43 1.60 -2.77 -9.50
N THR A 44 1.73 -3.13 -8.22
CA THR A 44 3.05 -3.36 -7.60
C THR A 44 3.77 -4.54 -8.24
N GLY A 45 3.04 -5.60 -8.60
CA GLY A 45 3.60 -6.76 -9.30
C GLY A 45 4.14 -6.44 -10.70
N ILE A 46 3.61 -5.39 -11.35
CA ILE A 46 4.01 -4.95 -12.69
C ILE A 46 5.15 -3.91 -12.63
N ILE A 47 5.05 -2.94 -11.72
CA ILE A 47 6.02 -1.83 -11.64
C ILE A 47 7.40 -2.31 -11.18
N ILE A 48 7.49 -3.23 -10.21
CA ILE A 48 8.79 -3.72 -9.69
C ILE A 48 9.69 -4.27 -10.83
N PRO A 49 9.23 -5.19 -11.70
CA PRO A 49 10.05 -5.68 -12.79
C PRO A 49 10.29 -4.65 -13.90
N GLU A 50 9.38 -3.70 -14.13
CA GLU A 50 9.53 -2.62 -15.12
C GLU A 50 10.60 -1.59 -14.71
N LEU A 51 10.67 -1.24 -13.42
CA LEU A 51 11.71 -0.37 -12.87
C LEU A 51 13.07 -1.07 -12.70
N SER A 52 13.08 -2.40 -12.82
CA SER A 52 14.29 -3.19 -12.66
C SER A 52 15.07 -3.31 -13.97
N SER A 53 16.39 -3.10 -13.89
CA SER A 53 17.28 -3.43 -15.01
C SER A 53 17.22 -4.92 -15.34
N SER A 54 17.35 -5.26 -16.62
CA SER A 54 17.28 -6.65 -17.10
C SER A 54 18.22 -7.60 -16.36
N ARG A 55 19.42 -7.12 -16.00
CA ARG A 55 20.45 -7.87 -15.28
C ARG A 55 20.09 -8.14 -13.81
N MET A 56 19.38 -7.23 -13.15
CA MET A 56 19.10 -7.29 -11.70
C MET A 56 17.65 -7.65 -11.36
N ARG A 57 16.76 -7.68 -12.35
CA ARG A 57 15.32 -7.95 -12.19
C ARG A 57 15.02 -9.14 -11.29
N GLY A 58 15.68 -10.28 -11.52
CA GLY A 58 15.47 -11.47 -10.69
C GLY A 58 15.80 -11.25 -9.21
N LYS A 59 16.89 -10.51 -8.91
CA LYS A 59 17.32 -10.21 -7.53
C LYS A 59 16.40 -9.20 -6.84
N ILE A 60 15.98 -8.16 -7.56
CA ILE A 60 15.08 -7.14 -7.02
C ILE A 60 13.72 -7.78 -6.71
N MET A 61 13.18 -8.55 -7.65
CA MET A 61 11.91 -9.26 -7.47
C MET A 61 11.92 -10.22 -6.28
N SER A 62 12.97 -11.06 -6.15
CA SER A 62 13.05 -12.02 -5.05
C SER A 62 13.19 -11.33 -3.70
N PHE A 63 13.98 -10.25 -3.61
CA PHE A 63 14.09 -9.45 -2.41
C PHE A 63 12.77 -8.78 -2.03
N SER A 64 12.12 -8.08 -2.98
CA SER A 64 10.83 -7.43 -2.74
C SER A 64 9.76 -8.41 -2.28
N PHE A 65 9.67 -9.58 -2.91
CA PHE A 65 8.71 -10.62 -2.53
C PHE A 65 9.04 -11.22 -1.15
N SER A 66 10.31 -11.40 -0.83
CA SER A 66 10.74 -11.87 0.50
C SER A 66 10.35 -10.88 1.58
N VAL A 67 10.61 -9.58 1.37
CA VAL A 67 10.19 -8.51 2.29
C VAL A 67 8.68 -8.49 2.44
N HIS A 68 7.93 -8.63 1.33
CA HIS A 68 6.47 -8.70 1.37
C HIS A 68 5.97 -9.84 2.25
N TRP A 69 6.51 -11.05 2.09
CA TRP A 69 6.12 -12.21 2.91
C TRP A 69 6.51 -12.06 4.38
N VAL A 70 7.68 -11.50 4.67
CA VAL A 70 8.09 -11.21 6.05
C VAL A 70 7.11 -10.22 6.70
N CYS A 71 6.79 -9.12 6.02
CA CYS A 71 5.81 -8.15 6.52
C CYS A 71 4.43 -8.80 6.72
N ASN A 72 3.97 -9.60 5.77
CA ASN A 72 2.70 -10.32 5.88
C ASN A 72 2.68 -11.30 7.06
N PHE A 73 3.79 -12.01 7.29
CA PHE A 73 3.94 -12.91 8.44
C PHE A 73 3.87 -12.14 9.76
N LEU A 74 4.59 -11.01 9.88
CA LEU A 74 4.56 -10.19 11.10
C LEU A 74 3.16 -9.62 11.36
N VAL A 75 2.48 -9.12 10.33
CA VAL A 75 1.09 -8.64 10.47
C VAL A 75 0.19 -9.79 10.92
N GLY A 76 0.26 -10.95 10.28
CA GLY A 76 -0.54 -12.12 10.67
C GLY A 76 -0.28 -12.60 12.10
N LEU A 77 0.97 -12.49 12.55
CA LEU A 77 1.38 -12.90 13.90
C LEU A 77 0.88 -11.93 14.98
N PHE A 78 1.06 -10.62 14.77
CA PHE A 78 0.82 -9.62 15.81
C PHE A 78 -0.57 -8.97 15.75
N PHE A 79 -1.30 -9.06 14.64
CA PHE A 79 -2.54 -8.29 14.43
C PHE A 79 -3.58 -8.52 15.53
N LEU A 80 -3.90 -9.77 15.86
CA LEU A 80 -4.92 -10.07 16.88
C LEU A 80 -4.50 -9.60 18.28
N GLU A 81 -3.22 -9.75 18.64
CA GLU A 81 -2.69 -9.30 19.92
C GLU A 81 -2.68 -7.78 20.05
N LEU A 82 -2.30 -7.09 18.97
CA LEU A 82 -2.34 -5.63 18.89
C LEU A 82 -3.77 -5.10 18.96
N VAL A 83 -4.72 -5.71 18.25
CA VAL A 83 -6.14 -5.35 18.32
C VAL A 83 -6.71 -5.59 19.72
N LYS A 84 -6.33 -6.68 20.39
CA LYS A 84 -6.75 -6.94 21.78
C LYS A 84 -6.21 -5.88 22.75
N THR A 85 -5.00 -5.40 22.53
CA THR A 85 -4.30 -4.48 23.44
C THR A 85 -4.70 -3.02 23.21
N PHE A 86 -4.78 -2.60 21.95
CA PHE A 86 -5.00 -1.20 21.55
C PHE A 86 -6.41 -0.93 21.01
N GLY A 87 -7.19 -1.97 20.73
CA GLY A 87 -8.49 -1.86 20.05
C GLY A 87 -8.37 -1.79 18.53
N VAL A 88 -9.51 -1.92 17.84
CA VAL A 88 -9.57 -1.95 16.37
C VAL A 88 -9.21 -0.59 15.76
N ALA A 89 -9.73 0.50 16.36
CA ALA A 89 -9.64 1.84 15.77
C ALA A 89 -8.18 2.32 15.58
N PRO A 90 -7.30 2.26 16.60
CA PRO A 90 -5.91 2.70 16.44
C PRO A 90 -5.12 1.86 15.44
N ILE A 91 -5.36 0.55 15.38
CA ILE A 91 -4.68 -0.36 14.44
C ILE A 91 -5.08 -0.06 13.00
N TYR A 92 -6.38 0.11 12.74
CA TYR A 92 -6.88 0.47 11.41
C TYR A 92 -6.48 1.90 11.01
N MET A 93 -6.41 2.83 11.95
CA MET A 93 -5.86 4.17 11.71
C MET A 93 -4.39 4.11 11.32
N GLY A 94 -3.60 3.25 11.97
CA GLY A 94 -2.20 2.98 11.62
C GLY A 94 -2.06 2.44 10.19
N PHE A 95 -2.85 1.43 9.81
CA PHE A 95 -2.85 0.92 8.43
C PHE A 95 -3.31 1.97 7.41
N GLY A 96 -4.31 2.79 7.76
CA GLY A 96 -4.73 3.94 6.95
C GLY A 96 -3.60 4.95 6.74
N GLY A 97 -2.85 5.26 7.80
CA GLY A 97 -1.67 6.13 7.76
C GLY A 97 -0.56 5.59 6.88
N VAL A 98 -0.18 4.31 7.05
CA VAL A 98 0.82 3.65 6.19
C VAL A 98 0.36 3.62 4.73
N SER A 99 -0.93 3.35 4.48
CA SER A 99 -1.49 3.40 3.12
C SER A 99 -1.40 4.79 2.50
N LEU A 100 -1.61 5.85 3.29
CA LEU A 100 -1.51 7.23 2.81
C LEU A 100 -0.05 7.60 2.51
N LEU A 101 0.87 7.27 3.42
CA LEU A 101 2.30 7.48 3.22
C LEU A 101 2.82 6.73 1.99
N SER A 102 2.37 5.50 1.79
CA SER A 102 2.70 4.72 0.59
C SER A 102 2.17 5.37 -0.69
N ALA A 103 0.98 5.98 -0.66
CA ALA A 103 0.44 6.69 -1.81
C ALA A 103 1.24 7.97 -2.12
N ILE A 104 1.64 8.72 -1.09
CA ILE A 104 2.51 9.90 -1.23
C ILE A 104 3.87 9.48 -1.79
N PHE A 105 4.48 8.42 -1.24
CA PHE A 105 5.73 7.87 -1.74
C PHE A 105 5.63 7.47 -3.22
N ALA A 106 4.56 6.76 -3.59
CA ALA A 106 4.34 6.37 -4.98
C ALA A 106 4.21 7.60 -5.90
N TYR A 107 3.44 8.60 -5.48
CA TYR A 107 3.26 9.83 -6.26
C TYR A 107 4.58 10.62 -6.45
N SER A 108 5.43 10.67 -5.42
CA SER A 108 6.66 11.47 -5.45
C SER A 108 7.88 10.75 -6.06
N PHE A 109 8.00 9.43 -5.87
CA PHE A 109 9.23 8.69 -6.19
C PHE A 109 9.08 7.65 -7.30
N ILE A 110 7.86 7.20 -7.62
CA ILE A 110 7.65 6.20 -8.68
C ILE A 110 7.45 6.93 -10.01
N VAL A 111 8.24 6.55 -11.01
CA VAL A 111 8.07 7.03 -12.38
C VAL A 111 6.92 6.29 -13.06
N GLU A 112 6.14 7.03 -13.87
CA GLU A 112 5.10 6.43 -14.70
C GLU A 112 5.73 5.52 -15.77
N THR A 113 5.37 4.24 -15.76
CA THR A 113 5.86 3.22 -16.68
C THR A 113 4.84 2.88 -17.77
N LYS A 114 3.58 3.28 -17.61
CA LYS A 114 2.50 2.93 -18.54
C LYS A 114 2.76 3.48 -19.94
N GLY A 115 2.77 2.56 -20.92
CA GLY A 115 2.91 2.90 -22.33
C GLY A 115 4.32 3.34 -22.74
N ARG A 116 5.33 3.13 -21.89
CA ARG A 116 6.73 3.39 -22.20
C ARG A 116 7.47 2.09 -22.49
N SER A 117 8.49 2.17 -23.34
CA SER A 117 9.44 1.07 -23.53
C SER A 117 10.35 0.91 -22.30
N LEU A 118 10.91 -0.29 -22.11
CA LEU A 118 11.84 -0.55 -21.01
C LEU A 118 13.10 0.33 -21.11
N GLU A 119 13.55 0.61 -22.34
CA GLU A 119 14.67 1.49 -22.63
C GLU A 119 14.39 2.94 -22.20
N GLU A 120 13.19 3.46 -22.48
CA GLU A 120 12.76 4.79 -22.04
C GLU A 120 12.68 4.90 -20.52
N ILE A 121 12.18 3.85 -19.85
CA ILE A 121 12.13 3.77 -18.40
C ILE A 121 13.55 3.79 -17.83
N GLU A 122 14.46 2.96 -18.36
CA GLU A 122 15.85 2.91 -17.91
C GLU A 122 16.59 4.24 -18.11
N MET A 123 16.35 4.93 -19.23
CA MET A 123 16.88 6.29 -19.45
C MET A 123 16.33 7.29 -18.43
N SER A 124 15.02 7.24 -18.11
CA SER A 124 14.42 8.15 -17.13
C SER A 124 14.97 7.96 -15.72
N LEU A 125 15.28 6.71 -15.34
CA LEU A 125 15.90 6.38 -14.05
C LEU A 125 17.37 6.81 -13.98
N ARG A 126 18.10 6.75 -15.09
CA ARG A 126 19.50 7.22 -15.19
C ARG A 126 19.62 8.76 -15.25
N SER A 127 18.58 9.43 -15.73
CA SER A 127 18.56 10.89 -15.94
C SER A 127 18.16 11.68 -14.70
N GLN A 128 17.69 11.03 -13.63
CA GLN A 128 17.56 11.68 -12.33
C GLN A 128 18.96 11.87 -11.73
N PRO A 129 19.44 13.11 -11.50
CA PRO A 129 20.63 13.32 -10.68
C PRO A 129 20.36 12.76 -9.27
N PRO A 130 21.38 12.25 -8.55
CA PRO A 130 21.21 11.81 -7.18
C PRO A 130 20.53 12.93 -6.39
N ALA A 131 19.44 12.59 -5.68
CA ALA A 131 18.72 13.53 -4.83
C ALA A 131 19.75 14.31 -4.00
N GLY A 132 19.81 15.62 -4.22
CA GLY A 132 20.88 16.46 -3.71
C GLY A 132 21.03 16.34 -2.21
N ASP A 133 22.26 16.09 -1.78
CA ASP A 133 22.77 16.64 -0.52
C ASP A 133 22.54 18.16 -0.56
N ASN A 134 21.68 18.65 0.33
CA ASN A 134 21.68 20.02 0.81
C ASN A 134 21.78 19.98 2.34
#